data_AF-R5J0V2-F1
#
_entry.id   AF-R5J0V2-F1
#
_cell.length_a   1.000
_cell.length_b   1.000
_cell.length_c   1.000
_cell.angle_alpha   90.00
_cell.angle_beta   90.00
_cell.angle_gamma   90.00
#
_symmetry.space_group_name_H-M   'P 1'
#
loop_
_entity.id
_entity.type
_entity.pdbx_description
1 polymer ?
#
loop_
_entity_poly.entity_id
_entity_poly.type
_entity_poly.pdbx_seq_one_letter_code
_entity_poly.pdbx_strand_id
1 'polypeptide(L)'
;MKRRIITTVAVCVFLALVLAVRLSDREKIDNSIPSKETVAAYILEKGEQYAAEQLRAQDRDSLRRSWGEPDATPSGIWADVWDLDADTTILVFYDAENDDKVERVVIGQKGG
;
A
#
# COMPACT_ATOMS: atom_id res chain seq x y z
N MET A 1 -12.45 5.97 -47.36
CA MET A 1 -12.99 6.27 -46.00
C MET A 1 -13.21 5.03 -45.14
N LYS A 2 -13.80 3.93 -45.65
CA LYS A 2 -14.04 2.68 -44.88
C LYS A 2 -12.82 2.07 -44.17
N ARG A 3 -11.63 2.04 -44.79
CA ARG A 3 -10.41 1.49 -44.16
C ARG A 3 -9.91 2.29 -42.95
N ARG A 4 -10.07 3.62 -42.95
CA ARG A 4 -9.62 4.52 -41.86
C ARG A 4 -10.47 4.34 -40.60
N ILE A 5 -11.78 4.14 -40.77
CA ILE A 5 -12.72 3.92 -39.65
C ILE A 5 -12.39 2.60 -38.95
N ILE A 6 -12.10 1.54 -39.71
CA ILE A 6 -11.72 0.23 -39.16
C ILE A 6 -10.43 0.33 -38.35
N THR A 7 -9.43 1.10 -38.81
CA THR A 7 -8.17 1.28 -38.07
C THR A 7 -8.37 2.05 -36.77
N THR A 8 -9.17 3.12 -36.79
CA THR A 8 -9.46 3.91 -35.58
C THR A 8 -10.22 3.09 -34.55
N VAL A 9 -11.23 2.32 -34.96
CA VAL A 9 -11.99 1.45 -34.06
C VAL A 9 -11.09 0.36 -33.46
N ALA A 10 -10.23 -0.25 -34.26
CA ALA A 10 -9.28 -1.24 -33.77
C ALA A 10 -8.31 -0.66 -32.72
N VAL A 11 -7.79 0.55 -32.94
CA VAL A 11 -6.91 1.23 -31.97
C VAL A 11 -7.66 1.58 -30.67
N CYS A 12 -8.89 2.08 -30.75
CA CYS A 12 -9.69 2.38 -29.55
C CYS A 12 -10.00 1.12 -28.74
N VAL A 13 -10.32 0.00 -29.40
CA VAL A 13 -10.56 -1.29 -28.75
C VAL A 13 -9.28 -1.82 -28.11
N PHE A 14 -8.14 -1.72 -28.79
CA PHE A 14 -6.85 -2.09 -28.23
C PHE A 14 -6.47 -1.23 -27.02
N LEU A 15 -6.68 0.08 -27.09
CA LEU A 15 -6.39 1.00 -25.99
C LEU A 15 -7.29 0.70 -24.78
N ALA A 16 -8.58 0.45 -25.01
CA ALA A 16 -9.52 0.05 -23.98
C ALA A 16 -9.15 -1.31 -23.36
N LEU A 17 -8.68 -2.28 -24.16
CA LEU A 17 -8.17 -3.57 -23.69
C LEU A 17 -6.90 -3.42 -22.85
N VAL A 18 -5.95 -2.59 -23.28
CA VAL A 18 -4.73 -2.32 -22.51
C VAL A 18 -5.09 -1.63 -21.20
N LEU A 19 -5.99 -0.65 -21.20
CA LEU A 19 -6.47 0.00 -19.99
C LEU A 19 -7.20 -0.99 -19.06
N ALA A 20 -8.08 -1.83 -19.61
CA ALA A 20 -8.78 -2.87 -18.86
C ALA A 20 -7.79 -3.87 -18.25
N VAL A 21 -6.80 -4.34 -19.00
CA VAL A 21 -5.74 -5.23 -18.48
C VAL A 21 -4.94 -4.53 -17.38
N ARG A 22 -4.55 -3.26 -17.53
CA ARG A 22 -3.83 -2.51 -16.47
C ARG A 22 -4.69 -2.30 -15.22
N LEU A 23 -6.00 -2.11 -15.38
CA LEU A 23 -6.94 -2.03 -14.28
C LEU A 23 -7.19 -3.40 -13.64
N SER A 24 -7.28 -4.47 -14.42
CA SER A 24 -7.47 -5.85 -13.94
C SER A 24 -6.22 -6.43 -13.29
N ASP A 25 -5.01 -6.07 -13.74
CA ASP A 25 -3.75 -6.35 -13.01
C ASP A 25 -3.73 -5.63 -11.66
N ARG A 26 -4.32 -4.43 -11.58
CA ARG A 26 -4.53 -3.73 -10.30
C ARG A 26 -5.64 -4.37 -9.46
N GLU A 27 -6.61 -5.04 -10.08
CA GLU A 27 -7.73 -5.71 -9.41
C GLU A 27 -7.36 -7.12 -8.91
N LYS A 28 -6.28 -7.71 -9.43
CA LYS A 28 -5.64 -8.87 -8.81
C LYS A 28 -4.74 -8.42 -7.65
N ILE A 29 -5.32 -7.67 -6.72
CA ILE A 29 -4.77 -7.52 -5.39
C ILE A 29 -4.88 -8.92 -4.81
N ASP A 30 -3.76 -9.63 -4.71
CA ASP A 30 -3.67 -10.68 -3.71
C ASP A 30 -4.09 -10.00 -2.41
N ASN A 31 -5.26 -10.35 -1.86
CA ASN A 31 -5.77 -9.74 -0.62
C ASN A 31 -4.81 -9.99 0.57
N SER A 32 -3.70 -10.69 0.33
CA SER A 32 -2.56 -10.72 1.22
C SER A 32 -2.00 -9.31 1.44
N ILE A 33 -2.14 -8.86 2.67
CA ILE A 33 -1.41 -7.71 3.20
C ILE A 33 0.10 -7.96 2.96
N PRO A 34 0.83 -7.03 2.32
CA PRO A 34 2.27 -7.18 2.11
C PRO A 34 2.99 -7.25 3.46
N SER A 35 4.11 -7.96 3.55
CA SER A 35 4.88 -8.03 4.79
C SER A 35 5.45 -6.66 5.18
N LYS A 36 5.71 -6.44 6.48
CA LYS A 36 6.32 -5.19 6.95
C LYS A 36 7.66 -4.86 6.29
N GLU A 37 8.47 -5.88 5.98
CA GLU A 37 9.75 -5.74 5.27
C GLU A 37 9.53 -5.33 3.80
N THR A 38 8.48 -5.83 3.16
CA THR A 38 8.10 -5.44 1.80
C THR A 38 7.64 -3.99 1.75
N VAL A 39 6.84 -3.57 2.74
CA VAL A 39 6.41 -2.17 2.88
C VAL A 39 7.60 -1.25 3.14
N ALA A 40 8.56 -1.66 3.98
CA ALA A 40 9.80 -0.92 4.17
C ALA A 40 10.61 -0.78 2.86
N ALA A 41 10.72 -1.85 2.07
CA ALA A 41 11.34 -1.79 0.75
C ALA A 41 10.61 -0.80 -0.18
N TYR A 42 9.28 -0.78 -0.18
CA TYR A 42 8.50 0.21 -0.93
C TYR A 42 8.79 1.65 -0.51
N ILE A 43 8.97 1.91 0.78
CA ILE A 43 9.33 3.25 1.27
C ILE A 43 10.69 3.67 0.69
N LEU A 44 11.68 2.78 0.72
CA LEU A 44 13.04 3.07 0.23
C LEU A 44 13.10 3.22 -1.29
N GLU A 45 12.37 2.39 -2.04
CA GLU A 45 12.42 2.37 -3.50
C GLU A 45 11.50 3.38 -4.17
N LYS A 46 10.33 3.62 -3.59
CA LYS A 46 9.22 4.36 -4.22
C LYS A 46 8.65 5.48 -3.36
N GLY A 47 9.04 5.56 -2.08
CA GLY A 47 8.62 6.58 -1.14
C GLY A 47 7.44 6.18 -0.24
N GLU A 48 7.30 6.91 0.88
CA GLU A 48 6.27 6.70 1.90
C GLU A 48 4.85 6.69 1.33
N GLN A 49 4.56 7.61 0.41
CA GLN A 49 3.22 7.73 -0.19
C GLN A 49 2.82 6.47 -0.97
N TYR A 50 3.74 5.89 -1.73
CA TYR A 50 3.45 4.66 -2.47
C TYR A 50 3.21 3.49 -1.52
N ALA A 51 4.03 3.38 -0.47
CA ALA A 51 3.90 2.35 0.55
C ALA A 51 2.58 2.45 1.32
N ALA A 52 2.17 3.67 1.70
CA ALA A 52 0.87 3.93 2.34
C ALA A 52 -0.29 3.53 1.42
N GLU A 53 -0.19 3.83 0.12
CA GLU A 53 -1.22 3.45 -0.86
C GLU A 53 -1.39 1.92 -0.96
N GLN A 54 -0.32 1.13 -0.77
CA GLN A 54 -0.42 -0.33 -0.75
C GLN A 54 -1.21 -0.87 0.46
N LEU A 55 -1.30 -0.07 1.53
CA LEU A 55 -2.00 -0.44 2.77
C LEU A 55 -3.30 0.32 3.00
N ARG A 56 -3.66 1.27 2.12
CA ARG A 56 -4.77 2.22 2.34
C ARG A 56 -6.13 1.57 2.62
N ALA A 57 -6.37 0.38 2.09
CA ALA A 57 -7.61 -0.37 2.33
C ALA A 57 -7.61 -1.17 3.65
N GLN A 58 -6.46 -1.31 4.29
CA GLN A 58 -6.25 -2.11 5.50
C GLN A 58 -6.52 -1.26 6.74
N ASP A 59 -7.21 -1.86 7.69
CA ASP A 59 -7.37 -1.35 9.05
C ASP A 59 -6.30 -1.93 9.98
N ARG A 60 -6.17 -1.28 11.15
CA ARG A 60 -5.24 -1.66 12.21
C ARG A 60 -5.33 -3.13 12.62
N ASP A 61 -6.55 -3.66 12.82
CA ASP A 61 -6.75 -5.05 13.24
C ASP A 61 -6.34 -6.05 12.15
N SER A 62 -6.54 -5.70 10.89
CA SER A 62 -6.08 -6.50 9.75
C SER A 62 -4.55 -6.56 9.68
N LEU A 63 -3.87 -5.45 9.93
CA LEU A 63 -2.40 -5.42 10.03
C LEU A 63 -1.89 -6.27 11.20
N ARG A 64 -2.49 -6.15 12.39
CA ARG A 64 -2.10 -6.96 13.57
C ARG A 64 -2.27 -8.45 13.36
N ARG A 65 -3.34 -8.86 12.65
CA ARG A 65 -3.54 -10.27 12.26
C ARG A 65 -2.48 -10.77 11.28
N SER A 66 -1.95 -9.89 10.43
CA SER A 66 -0.96 -10.25 9.39
C SER A 66 0.48 -10.18 9.90
N TRP A 67 0.84 -9.14 10.65
CA TRP A 67 2.21 -8.86 11.07
C TRP A 67 2.49 -9.26 12.51
N GLY A 68 1.46 -9.57 13.30
CA GLY A 68 1.53 -9.79 14.74
C GLY A 68 1.24 -8.52 15.54
N GLU A 69 1.21 -8.65 16.86
CA GLU A 69 1.09 -7.50 17.76
C GLU A 69 2.25 -6.52 17.57
N PRO A 70 2.01 -5.21 17.64
CA PRO A 70 3.07 -4.21 17.54
C PRO A 70 3.99 -4.25 18.76
N ASP A 71 5.26 -3.95 18.53
CA ASP A 71 6.30 -3.85 19.55
C ASP A 71 6.09 -2.61 20.45
N ALA A 72 5.47 -1.55 19.91
CA ALA A 72 5.04 -0.39 20.68
C ALA A 72 3.76 0.25 20.15
N THR A 73 2.99 0.85 21.06
CA THR A 73 1.80 1.66 20.76
C THR A 73 1.93 3.04 21.43
N PRO A 74 2.59 4.01 20.76
CA PRO A 74 2.91 5.28 21.39
C PRO A 74 1.65 6.03 21.82
N SER A 75 1.58 6.43 23.09
CA SER A 75 0.43 7.15 23.64
C SER A 75 0.33 8.56 23.05
N GLY A 76 -0.87 8.97 22.65
CA GLY A 76 -1.13 10.33 22.14
C GLY A 76 -0.93 10.50 20.63
N ILE A 77 -0.54 9.45 19.92
CA ILE A 77 -0.62 9.37 18.46
C ILE A 77 -1.36 8.09 18.08
N TRP A 78 -2.10 8.13 16.98
CA TRP A 78 -2.85 6.97 16.49
C TRP A 78 -1.96 6.12 15.59
N ALA A 79 -0.99 5.45 16.21
CA ALA A 79 0.03 4.68 15.49
C ALA A 79 0.44 3.40 16.20
N ASP A 80 0.88 2.42 15.42
CA ASP A 80 1.51 1.18 15.85
C ASP A 80 2.93 1.09 15.29
N VAL A 81 3.84 0.48 16.05
CA VAL A 81 5.25 0.33 15.68
C VAL A 81 5.63 -1.14 15.66
N TRP A 82 6.29 -1.57 14.59
CA TRP A 82 6.90 -2.89 14.49
C TRP A 82 8.39 -2.79 14.23
N ASP A 83 9.15 -3.70 14.82
CA ASP A 83 10.55 -3.90 14.55
C ASP A 83 10.75 -4.53 13.16
N LEU A 84 11.65 -3.95 12.37
CA LEU A 84 12.10 -4.51 11.09
C LEU A 84 13.39 -5.30 11.29
N ASP A 85 14.33 -4.72 12.04
CA ASP A 85 15.61 -5.33 12.41
C ASP A 85 16.10 -4.80 13.78
N ALA A 86 17.39 -4.94 14.07
CA ALA A 86 17.98 -4.51 15.33
C ALA A 86 17.89 -2.99 15.57
N ASP A 87 17.96 -2.20 14.50
CA ASP A 87 18.14 -0.75 14.56
C ASP A 87 16.97 0.01 13.92
N THR A 88 16.12 -0.66 13.14
CA THR A 88 15.05 -0.02 12.37
C THR A 88 13.65 -0.52 12.74
N THR A 89 12.69 0.40 12.64
CA THR A 89 11.27 0.15 12.91
C THR A 89 10.42 0.69 11.77
N ILE A 90 9.25 0.10 11.56
CA ILE A 90 8.19 0.72 10.76
C ILE A 90 7.11 1.27 11.70
N LEU A 91 6.71 2.52 11.46
CA LEU A 91 5.58 3.15 12.15
C LEU A 91 4.43 3.28 11.16
N VAL A 92 3.25 2.80 11.56
CA VAL A 92 2.01 2.90 10.77
C VAL A 92 1.06 3.82 11.52
N PHE A 93 0.65 4.90 10.84
CA PHE A 93 -0.32 5.85 11.35
C PHE A 93 -1.70 5.53 10.77
N TYR A 94 -2.70 5.67 11.62
CA TYR A 94 -4.09 5.36 11.33
C TYR A 94 -4.95 6.61 11.39
N ASP A 95 -5.95 6.66 10.52
CA ASP A 95 -7.01 7.64 10.57
C ASP A 95 -8.05 7.21 11.62
N ALA A 96 -8.03 7.89 12.77
CA ALA A 96 -8.94 7.61 13.88
C ALA A 96 -10.41 7.93 13.55
N GLU A 97 -10.67 8.75 12.53
CA GLU A 97 -12.02 9.14 12.13
C GLU A 97 -12.59 8.21 11.03
N ASN A 98 -11.75 7.35 10.47
CA ASN A 98 -12.08 6.50 9.32
C ASN A 98 -11.64 5.04 9.57
N ASP A 99 -12.33 4.38 10.49
CA ASP A 99 -12.21 2.94 10.77
C ASP A 99 -10.77 2.44 10.98
N ASP A 100 -9.91 3.27 11.58
CA ASP A 100 -8.49 2.98 11.82
C ASP A 100 -7.75 2.53 10.54
N LYS A 101 -8.11 3.11 9.40
CA LYS A 101 -7.44 2.83 8.12
C LYS A 101 -6.06 3.44 8.08
N VAL A 102 -5.14 2.77 7.39
CA VAL A 102 -3.76 3.26 7.23
C VAL A 102 -3.76 4.59 6.48
N GLU A 103 -3.23 5.62 7.14
CA GLU A 103 -3.06 6.95 6.58
C GLU A 103 -1.63 7.16 6.06
N ARG A 104 -0.64 6.72 6.86
CA ARG A 104 0.77 6.95 6.57
C ARG A 104 1.64 5.82 7.11
N VAL A 105 2.76 5.57 6.44
CA VAL A 105 3.81 4.67 6.91
C VAL A 105 5.18 5.32 6.80
N VAL A 106 6.04 5.12 7.79
CA VAL A 106 7.40 5.68 7.83
C VAL A 106 8.39 4.69 8.42
N ILE A 107 9.67 4.83 8.06
CA ILE A 107 10.76 4.09 8.69
C ILE A 107 11.37 4.96 9.80
N GLY A 108 11.53 4.38 10.98
CA GLY A 108 12.19 4.96 12.14
C GLY A 108 13.52 4.27 12.45
N GLN A 109 14.37 4.95 13.22
CA GLN A 109 15.57 4.38 13.84
C GLN A 109 15.34 4.23 15.33
N LYS A 110 15.79 3.13 15.92
CA LYS A 110 15.71 2.91 17.36
C LYS A 110 16.76 3.76 18.07
N GLY A 111 16.35 4.49 19.11
CA GLY A 111 17.28 5.23 20.00
C GLY A 111 17.76 6.60 19.51
N GLY A 112 17.01 7.24 18.61
CA GLY A 112 17.23 8.65 18.22
C GLY A 112 16.72 9.67 19.23
#